data_AF-A0A661NJY5-F1
#
_entry.id   AF-A0A661NJY5-F1
#
_cell.length_a   1.000
_cell.length_b   1.000
_cell.length_c   1.000
_cell.angle_alpha   90.00
_cell.angle_beta   90.00
_cell.angle_gamma   90.00
#
_symmetry.space_group_name_H-M   'P 1'
#
loop_
_entity.id
_entity.type
_entity.pdbx_description
1 polymer ?
#
loop_
_entity_poly.entity_id
_entity_poly.type
_entity_poly.pdbx_seq_one_letter_code
_entity_poly.pdbx_strand_id
1 'polypeptide(L)'
;IEMDLFETGTYTARVYGYGTDFGDYLGEVRFTTFSGCLRSSECTSGEVCDAGACRSDACTGDTDCPSDHICPPPGPTAPVSHCGEMCRTNSECKATEACKWFEAGRYCGARGAGQNGDACGTIGDCGGQRTCVGWAGGYCARVGCTSNADCETGTYCVEEDGVNVCAVDCWSADEVCRLSAGYRCGVRTDLDTYAQFVCIPN
;
A
#
# COMPACT_ATOMS: atom_id res chain seq x y z
N ILE A 1 17.64 22.45 20.07
CA ILE A 1 16.56 21.44 20.04
C ILE A 1 15.74 21.77 18.80
N GLU A 2 15.61 20.81 17.91
CA GLU A 2 14.77 20.94 16.71
C GLU A 2 13.56 20.02 16.90
N MET A 3 12.39 20.50 16.50
CA MET A 3 11.12 19.80 16.66
C MET A 3 10.21 20.18 15.49
N ASP A 4 9.68 19.17 14.82
CA ASP A 4 8.71 19.35 13.75
C ASP A 4 7.31 19.58 14.32
N LEU A 5 6.58 20.50 13.70
CA LEU A 5 5.23 20.91 14.11
C LEU A 5 4.24 20.47 13.03
N PHE A 6 3.53 19.37 13.29
CA PHE A 6 2.64 18.72 12.31
C PHE A 6 1.20 19.26 12.30
N GLU A 7 0.87 20.14 13.23
CA GLU A 7 -0.48 20.71 13.35
C GLU A 7 -0.40 22.23 13.46
N THR A 8 -1.42 22.93 12.96
CA THR A 8 -1.57 24.36 13.26
C THR A 8 -2.05 24.52 14.69
N GLY A 9 -1.27 25.21 15.52
CA GLY A 9 -1.64 25.45 16.90
C GLY A 9 -0.65 26.32 17.66
N THR A 10 -0.96 26.57 18.92
CA THR A 10 -0.07 27.28 19.85
C THR A 10 0.84 26.26 20.52
N TYR A 11 2.15 26.42 20.33
CA TYR A 11 3.17 25.58 20.96
C TYR A 11 3.81 26.28 22.17
N THR A 12 4.18 25.50 23.18
CA THR A 12 4.88 26.01 24.38
C THR A 12 6.23 25.33 24.52
N ALA A 13 7.31 26.12 24.45
CA ALA A 13 8.64 25.66 24.85
C ALA A 13 8.84 25.96 26.34
N ARG A 14 9.13 24.93 27.14
CA ARG A 14 9.34 25.06 28.59
C ARG A 14 10.77 24.69 28.96
N VAL A 15 11.46 25.62 29.60
CA VAL A 15 12.82 25.44 30.13
C VAL A 15 12.71 25.13 31.62
N TYR A 16 13.41 24.09 32.07
CA TYR A 16 13.49 23.70 33.47
C TYR A 16 14.94 23.69 33.93
N GLY A 17 15.19 24.18 35.15
CA GLY A 17 16.47 23.99 35.83
C GLY A 17 16.61 22.56 36.36
N TYR A 18 17.83 22.11 36.59
CA TYR A 18 18.13 20.81 37.19
C TYR A 18 18.79 20.99 38.56
N GLY A 19 18.26 20.33 39.59
CA GLY A 19 18.81 20.40 40.95
C GLY A 19 18.55 21.74 41.64
N THR A 20 19.57 22.26 42.33
CA THR A 20 19.52 23.55 43.04
C THR A 20 20.15 24.71 42.26
N ASP A 21 20.63 24.46 41.04
CA ASP A 21 21.25 25.49 40.21
C ASP A 21 20.19 26.41 39.59
N PHE A 22 20.46 27.71 39.67
CA PHE A 22 19.68 28.76 39.04
C PHE A 22 20.63 29.68 38.25
N GLY A 23 20.19 30.14 37.09
CA GLY A 23 20.95 31.03 36.23
C GLY A 23 20.05 31.68 35.20
N ASP A 24 20.50 32.84 34.71
CA ASP A 24 19.84 33.52 33.60
C ASP A 24 20.01 32.69 32.32
N TYR A 25 18.98 32.67 31.49
CA TYR A 25 19.03 32.05 30.17
C TYR A 25 18.52 33.01 29.11
N LEU A 26 19.13 32.93 27.93
CA LEU A 26 18.63 33.56 26.72
C LEU A 26 18.18 32.44 25.77
N GLY A 27 16.88 32.40 25.47
CA GLY A 27 16.32 31.48 24.49
C GLY A 27 15.96 32.22 23.21
N GLU A 28 16.26 31.61 22.07
CA GLU A 28 15.77 32.05 20.76
C GLU A 28 14.91 30.94 20.16
N VAL A 29 13.70 31.30 19.71
CA VAL A 29 12.83 30.40 18.93
C VAL A 29 12.84 30.90 17.50
N ARG A 30 13.26 30.04 16.57
CA ARG A 30 13.22 30.33 15.14
C ARG A 30 12.17 29.43 14.51
N PHE A 31 11.32 30.02 13.69
CA PHE A 31 10.46 29.29 12.77
C PHE A 31 11.16 29.26 11.42
N THR A 32 11.55 28.09 10.97
CA THR A 32 11.94 27.88 9.59
C THR A 32 10.74 27.29 8.86
N THR A 33 10.24 27.99 7.85
CA THR A 33 9.33 27.38 6.87
C THR A 33 10.12 26.31 6.12
N PHE A 34 9.83 25.06 6.40
CA PHE A 34 10.35 23.96 5.61
C PHE A 34 9.57 23.93 4.30
N SER A 35 10.22 24.32 3.20
CA SER A 35 9.67 24.22 1.85
C SER A 35 10.14 22.90 1.25
N GLY A 36 9.52 21.81 1.65
CA GLY A 36 9.94 20.47 1.27
C GLY A 36 8.98 19.43 1.77
N CYS A 37 9.44 18.19 1.81
CA CYS A 37 8.73 17.08 2.43
C CYS A 37 9.68 16.28 3.34
N LEU A 38 9.13 15.69 4.39
CA LEU A 38 9.81 14.67 5.19
C LEU A 38 9.24 13.28 4.91
N ARG A 39 7.99 13.22 4.42
CA ARG A 39 7.27 11.98 4.11
C ARG A 39 6.50 12.15 2.81
N SER A 40 6.26 11.05 2.11
CA SER A 40 5.48 11.11 0.86
C SER A 40 4.05 11.55 1.11
N SER A 41 3.51 11.37 2.32
CA SER A 41 2.17 11.85 2.69
C SER A 41 1.99 13.37 2.68
N GLU A 42 3.09 14.14 2.69
CA GLU A 42 3.09 15.60 2.62
C GLU A 42 3.07 16.12 1.17
N CYS A 43 3.38 15.24 0.21
CA CYS A 43 3.39 15.56 -1.21
C CYS A 43 2.01 15.41 -1.85
N THR A 44 1.81 16.08 -2.98
CA THR A 44 0.53 15.98 -3.69
C THR A 44 0.35 14.61 -4.34
N SER A 45 -0.84 14.34 -4.88
CA SER A 45 -1.10 13.08 -5.59
C SER A 45 -0.20 12.99 -6.82
N GLY A 46 0.46 11.85 -7.04
CA GLY A 46 1.44 11.68 -8.12
C GLY A 46 2.87 12.12 -7.75
N GLU A 47 3.13 12.41 -6.48
CA GLU A 47 4.46 12.80 -6.00
C GLU A 47 4.90 12.04 -4.74
N VAL A 48 6.17 11.66 -4.65
CA VAL A 48 6.77 11.09 -3.43
C VAL A 48 7.84 12.02 -2.88
N CYS A 49 8.15 11.86 -1.60
CA CYS A 49 9.21 12.61 -0.98
C CYS A 49 10.58 12.02 -1.29
N ASP A 50 11.43 12.81 -1.94
CA ASP A 50 12.79 12.42 -2.29
C ASP A 50 13.79 13.50 -1.89
N ALA A 51 14.66 13.16 -0.95
CA ALA A 51 15.71 14.03 -0.43
C ALA A 51 15.21 15.44 -0.02
N GLY A 52 14.03 15.50 0.61
CA GLY A 52 13.44 16.75 1.09
C GLY A 52 12.55 17.46 0.07
N ALA A 53 12.35 16.92 -1.13
CA ALA A 53 11.53 17.54 -2.17
C ALA A 53 10.48 16.58 -2.74
N CYS A 54 9.28 17.08 -3.01
CA CYS A 54 8.26 16.32 -3.72
C CYS A 54 8.66 16.19 -5.19
N ARG A 55 8.74 14.95 -5.67
CA ARG A 55 9.06 14.61 -7.07
C ARG A 55 8.03 13.64 -7.60
N SER A 56 7.88 13.57 -8.91
CA SER A 56 6.95 12.62 -9.53
C SER A 56 7.21 11.20 -9.02
N ASP A 57 6.13 10.49 -8.70
CA ASP A 57 6.18 9.10 -8.28
C ASP A 57 6.18 8.12 -9.45
N ALA A 58 6.09 8.58 -10.70
CA ALA A 58 6.01 7.70 -11.86
C ALA A 58 7.30 6.85 -12.00
N CYS A 59 7.13 5.54 -12.14
CA CYS A 59 8.24 4.60 -12.22
C CYS A 59 7.99 3.47 -13.22
N THR A 60 9.08 2.91 -13.71
CA THR A 60 9.12 1.70 -14.55
C THR A 60 9.95 0.58 -13.92
N GLY A 61 10.76 0.90 -12.91
CA GLY A 61 11.44 -0.05 -12.05
C GLY A 61 11.91 0.60 -10.74
N ASP A 62 12.39 -0.21 -9.80
CA ASP A 62 12.72 0.25 -8.44
C ASP A 62 13.79 1.33 -8.40
N THR A 63 14.66 1.43 -9.41
CA THR A 63 15.69 2.47 -9.52
C THR A 63 15.14 3.88 -9.75
N ASP A 64 13.90 3.98 -10.23
CA ASP A 64 13.22 5.26 -10.42
C ASP A 64 12.68 5.80 -9.08
N CYS A 65 12.63 4.96 -8.05
CA CYS A 65 12.03 5.27 -6.77
C CYS A 65 13.07 5.68 -5.72
N PRO A 66 12.69 6.56 -4.76
CA PRO A 66 13.55 6.89 -3.63
C PRO A 66 13.84 5.65 -2.76
N SER A 67 14.83 5.77 -1.88
CA SER A 67 15.05 4.76 -0.84
C SER A 67 13.76 4.48 -0.06
N ASP A 68 13.58 3.23 0.38
CA ASP A 68 12.39 2.74 1.11
C ASP A 68 11.07 2.78 0.32
N HIS A 69 11.13 3.07 -0.99
CA HIS A 69 10.04 2.91 -1.92
C HIS A 69 10.31 1.74 -2.87
N ILE A 70 9.25 1.19 -3.45
CA ILE A 70 9.35 0.24 -4.57
C ILE A 70 8.57 0.77 -5.76
N CYS A 71 8.85 0.23 -6.93
CA CYS A 71 8.02 0.36 -8.12
C CYS A 71 7.17 -0.91 -8.29
N PRO A 72 5.96 -0.98 -7.72
CA PRO A 72 5.14 -2.18 -7.81
C PRO A 72 4.69 -2.43 -9.26
N PRO A 73 4.33 -3.67 -9.64
CA PRO A 73 3.72 -3.93 -10.93
C PRO A 73 2.46 -3.08 -11.15
N PRO A 74 2.35 -2.32 -12.26
CA PRO A 74 1.30 -1.30 -12.42
C PRO A 74 -0.11 -1.86 -12.64
N GLY A 75 -0.22 -3.17 -12.91
CA GLY A 75 -1.42 -3.83 -13.41
C GLY A 75 -1.30 -4.13 -14.91
N PRO A 76 -2.23 -4.93 -15.46
CA PRO A 76 -2.11 -5.48 -16.81
C PRO A 76 -2.27 -4.45 -17.95
N THR A 77 -2.84 -3.27 -17.69
CA THR A 77 -3.10 -2.27 -18.74
C THR A 77 -2.34 -0.96 -18.55
N ALA A 78 -1.66 -0.76 -17.43
CA ALA A 78 -0.92 0.48 -17.16
C ALA A 78 0.54 0.37 -17.64
N PRO A 79 1.04 1.34 -18.42
CA PRO A 79 2.42 1.32 -18.93
C PRO A 79 3.46 1.80 -17.92
N VAL A 80 3.02 2.50 -16.86
CA VAL A 80 3.85 3.04 -15.78
C VAL A 80 3.20 2.74 -14.44
N SER A 81 4.02 2.58 -13.42
CA SER A 81 3.58 2.46 -12.03
C SER A 81 3.91 3.71 -11.24
N HIS A 82 3.66 3.65 -9.93
CA HIS A 82 3.91 4.74 -9.00
C HIS A 82 4.68 4.22 -7.79
N CYS A 83 5.73 4.94 -7.40
CA CYS A 83 6.57 4.64 -6.26
C CYS A 83 5.72 4.63 -4.98
N GLY A 84 5.69 3.48 -4.31
CA GLY A 84 4.97 3.32 -3.06
C GLY A 84 5.93 3.29 -1.88
N GLU A 85 5.71 4.16 -0.89
CA GLU A 85 6.43 4.12 0.40
C GLU A 85 6.00 2.88 1.19
N MET A 86 6.93 2.22 1.88
CA MET A 86 6.60 1.08 2.75
C MET A 86 5.60 1.50 3.84
N CYS A 87 4.63 0.64 4.14
CA CYS A 87 3.59 0.94 5.12
C CYS A 87 3.15 -0.30 5.90
N ARG A 88 2.55 -0.08 7.08
CA ARG A 88 1.87 -1.13 7.86
C ARG A 88 0.37 -0.88 7.97
N THR A 89 -0.07 0.35 7.86
CA THR A 89 -1.48 0.72 8.03
C THR A 89 -1.86 1.80 7.03
N ASN A 90 -3.17 1.95 6.77
CA ASN A 90 -3.65 2.98 5.85
C ASN A 90 -3.36 4.41 6.33
N SER A 91 -3.15 4.62 7.64
CA SER A 91 -2.82 5.93 8.21
C SER A 91 -1.40 6.39 7.90
N GLU A 92 -0.53 5.51 7.41
CA GLU A 92 0.82 5.87 6.96
C GLU A 92 0.82 6.42 5.52
N CYS A 93 -0.24 6.16 4.75
CA CYS A 93 -0.37 6.59 3.36
C CYS A 93 -1.13 7.91 3.22
N LYS A 94 -1.08 8.50 2.01
CA LYS A 94 -1.93 9.66 1.69
C LYS A 94 -3.42 9.31 1.82
N ALA A 95 -4.24 10.34 2.01
CA ALA A 95 -5.70 10.19 2.06
C ALA A 95 -6.30 9.52 0.80
N THR A 96 -5.65 9.68 -0.36
CA THR A 96 -6.03 9.08 -1.65
C THR A 96 -5.49 7.66 -1.85
N GLU A 97 -4.74 7.13 -0.90
CA GLU A 97 -4.02 5.87 -1.01
C GLU A 97 -4.52 4.85 0.03
N ALA A 98 -4.01 3.62 -0.11
CA ALA A 98 -4.12 2.58 0.89
C ALA A 98 -2.80 1.84 1.00
N CYS A 99 -2.60 1.18 2.15
CA CYS A 99 -1.44 0.34 2.36
C CYS A 99 -1.67 -1.04 1.71
N LYS A 100 -1.30 -1.14 0.44
CA LYS A 100 -1.63 -2.23 -0.48
C LYS A 100 -0.70 -3.43 -0.29
N TRP A 101 -1.21 -4.61 -0.59
CA TRP A 101 -0.45 -5.86 -0.56
C TRP A 101 0.15 -6.18 -1.93
N PHE A 102 1.47 -6.37 -1.95
CA PHE A 102 2.26 -6.82 -3.09
C PHE A 102 3.14 -8.00 -2.66
N GLU A 103 3.70 -8.74 -3.61
CA GLU A 103 4.61 -9.85 -3.34
C GLU A 103 5.85 -9.40 -2.52
N ALA A 104 6.37 -8.21 -2.84
CA ALA A 104 7.52 -7.63 -2.14
C ALA A 104 7.19 -7.10 -0.73
N GLY A 105 5.92 -7.08 -0.33
CA GLY A 105 5.47 -6.53 0.96
C GLY A 105 4.34 -5.52 0.81
N ARG A 106 4.30 -4.53 1.72
CA ARG A 106 3.18 -3.59 1.82
C ARG A 106 3.63 -2.17 1.59
N TYR A 107 2.97 -1.52 0.63
CA TYR A 107 3.36 -0.21 0.14
C TYR A 107 2.14 0.66 -0.16
N CYS A 108 2.30 1.97 0.01
CA CYS A 108 1.25 2.94 -0.29
C CYS A 108 0.99 2.97 -1.80
N GLY A 109 -0.28 2.94 -2.18
CA GLY A 109 -0.69 3.02 -3.58
C GLY A 109 -2.13 3.51 -3.73
N ALA A 110 -2.45 3.98 -4.94
CA ALA A 110 -3.73 4.60 -5.25
C ALA A 110 -4.92 3.72 -4.86
N ARG A 111 -5.91 4.27 -4.15
CA ARG A 111 -7.11 3.54 -3.73
C ARG A 111 -8.22 3.62 -4.79
N GLY A 112 -8.81 2.46 -5.10
CA GLY A 112 -9.99 2.33 -5.94
C GLY A 112 -11.24 1.87 -5.20
N ALA A 113 -12.14 1.23 -5.94
CA ALA A 113 -13.41 0.71 -5.43
C ALA A 113 -13.60 -0.81 -5.65
N GLY A 114 -12.77 -1.46 -6.46
CA GLY A 114 -12.87 -2.88 -6.79
C GLY A 114 -12.74 -3.78 -5.57
N GLN A 115 -13.61 -4.79 -5.51
CA GLN A 115 -13.67 -5.82 -4.50
C GLN A 115 -12.79 -7.02 -4.86
N ASN A 116 -12.68 -8.01 -3.96
CA ASN A 116 -11.92 -9.22 -4.26
C ASN A 116 -12.49 -9.91 -5.52
N GLY A 117 -11.60 -10.23 -6.47
CA GLY A 117 -11.93 -10.89 -7.73
C GLY A 117 -12.51 -10.00 -8.83
N ASP A 118 -12.75 -8.71 -8.56
CA ASP A 118 -13.17 -7.77 -9.59
C ASP A 118 -12.10 -7.60 -10.68
N ALA A 119 -12.57 -7.24 -11.88
CA ALA A 119 -11.70 -6.85 -12.98
C ALA A 119 -10.91 -5.59 -12.62
N CYS A 120 -9.69 -5.49 -13.13
CA CYS A 120 -8.88 -4.29 -12.99
C CYS A 120 -7.89 -4.17 -14.15
N GLY A 121 -7.54 -2.93 -14.49
CA GLY A 121 -6.44 -2.63 -15.40
C GLY A 121 -5.21 -2.12 -14.68
N THR A 122 -5.41 -1.47 -13.53
CA THR A 122 -4.38 -0.78 -12.75
C THR A 122 -4.54 -1.03 -11.25
N ILE A 123 -3.48 -0.79 -10.47
CA ILE A 123 -3.55 -0.82 -8.99
C ILE A 123 -4.70 0.05 -8.45
N GLY A 124 -4.94 1.19 -9.09
CA GLY A 124 -5.92 2.20 -8.69
C GLY A 124 -7.38 1.78 -8.86
N ASP A 125 -7.66 0.70 -9.59
CA ASP A 125 -9.03 0.19 -9.74
C ASP A 125 -9.49 -0.54 -8.46
N CYS A 126 -8.55 -1.16 -7.76
CA CYS A 126 -8.83 -2.01 -6.61
C CYS A 126 -8.96 -1.20 -5.31
N GLY A 127 -10.05 -1.46 -4.59
CA GLY A 127 -10.31 -0.86 -3.28
C GLY A 127 -9.52 -1.49 -2.15
N GLY A 128 -9.63 -0.88 -0.97
CA GLY A 128 -8.98 -1.37 0.25
C GLY A 128 -7.48 -1.55 0.06
N GLN A 129 -6.95 -2.66 0.57
CA GLN A 129 -5.52 -2.98 0.52
C GLN A 129 -5.14 -3.90 -0.66
N ARG A 130 -6.00 -3.99 -1.68
CA ARG A 130 -5.84 -4.91 -2.81
C ARG A 130 -5.07 -4.26 -3.95
N THR A 131 -4.21 -5.03 -4.61
CA THR A 131 -3.58 -4.66 -5.87
C THR A 131 -4.31 -5.31 -7.05
N CYS A 132 -3.96 -4.90 -8.26
CA CYS A 132 -4.44 -5.52 -9.48
C CYS A 132 -3.46 -6.60 -9.94
N VAL A 133 -3.81 -7.86 -9.72
CA VAL A 133 -3.01 -9.00 -10.16
C VAL A 133 -3.04 -9.08 -11.69
N GLY A 134 -1.88 -9.34 -12.30
CA GLY A 134 -1.68 -9.44 -13.75
C GLY A 134 -2.29 -10.66 -14.42
N TRP A 135 -3.27 -11.32 -13.79
CA TRP A 135 -4.05 -12.38 -14.41
C TRP A 135 -4.91 -11.85 -15.57
N ALA A 136 -5.40 -12.74 -16.43
CA ALA A 136 -6.20 -12.37 -17.59
C ALA A 136 -7.40 -11.49 -17.19
N GLY A 137 -7.53 -10.31 -17.79
CA GLY A 137 -8.59 -9.35 -17.47
C GLY A 137 -8.51 -8.74 -16.06
N GLY A 138 -7.36 -8.87 -15.39
CA GLY A 138 -7.04 -8.36 -14.05
C GLY A 138 -7.84 -9.02 -12.93
N TYR A 139 -7.27 -9.04 -11.72
CA TYR A 139 -7.94 -9.59 -10.56
C TYR A 139 -7.58 -8.77 -9.31
N CYS A 140 -8.54 -8.08 -8.72
CA CYS A 140 -8.32 -7.36 -7.48
C CYS A 140 -8.15 -8.33 -6.30
N ALA A 141 -6.97 -8.36 -5.68
CA ALA A 141 -6.69 -9.19 -4.52
C ALA A 141 -5.52 -8.66 -3.69
N ARG A 142 -5.34 -9.20 -2.48
CA ARG A 142 -4.08 -9.08 -1.75
C ARG A 142 -3.10 -10.13 -2.28
N VAL A 143 -1.85 -9.73 -2.49
CA VAL A 143 -0.77 -10.57 -3.01
C VAL A 143 0.34 -10.67 -1.96
N GLY A 144 1.07 -11.79 -1.93
CA GLY A 144 2.13 -12.03 -0.94
C GLY A 144 1.58 -12.41 0.43
N CYS A 145 0.36 -12.96 0.50
CA CYS A 145 -0.16 -13.51 1.74
C CYS A 145 0.69 -14.72 2.19
N THR A 146 0.74 -14.95 3.50
CA THR A 146 1.49 -16.04 4.14
C THR A 146 0.59 -17.04 4.87
N SER A 147 -0.64 -16.63 5.18
CA SER A 147 -1.69 -17.46 5.79
C SER A 147 -3.07 -16.90 5.46
N ASN A 148 -4.14 -17.62 5.80
CA ASN A 148 -5.50 -17.09 5.60
C ASN A 148 -5.81 -15.88 6.49
N ALA A 149 -5.04 -15.63 7.56
CA ALA A 149 -5.22 -14.46 8.42
C ALA A 149 -4.86 -13.14 7.72
N ASP A 150 -4.06 -13.20 6.64
CA ASP A 150 -3.72 -12.04 5.82
C ASP A 150 -4.85 -11.66 4.84
N CYS A 151 -5.76 -12.60 4.59
CA CYS A 151 -6.82 -12.48 3.62
C CYS A 151 -8.09 -11.86 4.22
N GLU A 152 -8.90 -11.26 3.34
CA GLU A 152 -10.19 -10.72 3.75
C GLU A 152 -11.23 -11.84 3.82
N THR A 153 -12.29 -11.63 4.61
CA THR A 153 -13.39 -12.59 4.70
C THR A 153 -13.89 -12.99 3.31
N GLY A 154 -14.05 -14.29 3.09
CA GLY A 154 -14.48 -14.85 1.80
C GLY A 154 -13.35 -15.00 0.79
N THR A 155 -12.09 -14.88 1.21
CA THR A 155 -10.91 -15.20 0.39
C THR A 155 -9.95 -16.10 1.16
N TYR A 156 -9.16 -16.90 0.44
CA TYR A 156 -8.15 -17.80 1.00
C TYR A 156 -6.79 -17.57 0.35
N CYS A 157 -5.73 -17.72 1.13
CA CYS A 157 -4.36 -17.55 0.66
C CYS A 157 -3.92 -18.81 -0.07
N VAL A 158 -3.86 -18.74 -1.40
CA VAL A 158 -3.45 -19.86 -2.25
C VAL A 158 -2.25 -19.46 -3.09
N GLU A 159 -1.37 -20.40 -3.38
CA GLU A 159 -0.32 -20.21 -4.38
C GLU A 159 -0.89 -20.50 -5.76
N GLU A 160 -0.66 -19.60 -6.71
CA GLU A 160 -0.94 -19.83 -8.13
C GLU A 160 0.17 -19.22 -8.98
N ASP A 161 0.75 -20.02 -9.88
CA ASP A 161 1.91 -19.65 -10.71
C ASP A 161 3.09 -19.07 -9.91
N GLY A 162 3.32 -19.60 -8.70
CA GLY A 162 4.40 -19.18 -7.80
C GLY A 162 4.11 -17.90 -7.03
N VAL A 163 2.88 -17.36 -7.11
CA VAL A 163 2.46 -16.15 -6.41
C VAL A 163 1.36 -16.48 -5.41
N ASN A 164 1.54 -16.06 -4.16
CA ASN A 164 0.49 -16.20 -3.14
C ASN A 164 -0.55 -15.10 -3.30
N VAL A 165 -1.81 -15.48 -3.47
CA VAL A 165 -2.94 -14.56 -3.71
C VAL A 165 -4.10 -14.92 -2.80
N CYS A 166 -4.73 -13.90 -2.22
CA CYS A 166 -6.03 -14.06 -1.54
C CYS A 166 -7.14 -14.21 -2.58
N ALA A 167 -7.39 -15.44 -3.02
CA ALA A 167 -8.39 -15.76 -4.03
C ALA A 167 -9.79 -15.92 -3.40
N VAL A 168 -10.82 -15.46 -4.12
CA VAL A 168 -12.22 -15.49 -3.69
C VAL A 168 -12.72 -16.92 -3.54
N ASP A 169 -13.38 -17.21 -2.41
CA ASP A 169 -14.12 -18.46 -2.18
C ASP A 169 -15.31 -18.55 -3.15
N CYS A 170 -15.39 -19.65 -3.89
CA CYS A 170 -16.45 -19.90 -4.85
C CYS A 170 -17.48 -20.92 -4.39
N TRP A 171 -17.35 -21.50 -3.19
CA TRP A 171 -18.29 -22.50 -2.65
C TRP A 171 -18.64 -23.62 -3.63
N SER A 172 -17.68 -24.08 -4.43
CA SER A 172 -17.85 -25.08 -5.50
C SER A 172 -18.75 -24.67 -6.69
N ALA A 173 -19.05 -23.36 -6.85
CA ALA A 173 -19.88 -22.83 -7.92
C ALA A 173 -19.08 -21.94 -8.89
N ASP A 174 -19.02 -22.35 -10.15
CA ASP A 174 -18.32 -21.63 -11.22
C ASP A 174 -18.91 -20.26 -11.49
N GLU A 175 -20.22 -20.07 -11.26
CA GLU A 175 -20.93 -18.81 -11.52
C GLU A 175 -20.52 -17.67 -10.59
N VAL A 176 -19.88 -17.99 -9.45
CA VAL A 176 -19.25 -17.00 -8.58
C VAL A 176 -17.99 -16.42 -9.23
N CYS A 177 -17.34 -17.23 -10.08
CA CYS A 177 -16.15 -16.85 -10.78
C CYS A 177 -16.49 -16.15 -12.09
N ARG A 178 -15.62 -15.23 -12.53
CA ARG A 178 -15.79 -14.49 -13.78
C ARG A 178 -15.53 -15.40 -15.00
N LEU A 179 -16.44 -16.33 -15.28
CA LEU A 179 -16.32 -17.36 -16.33
C LEU A 179 -16.04 -16.77 -17.71
N SER A 180 -16.73 -15.68 -18.07
CA SER A 180 -16.52 -14.99 -19.35
C SER A 180 -15.14 -14.35 -19.48
N ALA A 181 -14.45 -14.12 -18.36
CA ALA A 181 -13.07 -13.64 -18.31
C ALA A 181 -12.04 -14.77 -18.11
N GLY A 182 -12.47 -16.04 -18.16
CA GLY A 182 -11.59 -17.20 -18.07
C GLY A 182 -11.32 -17.71 -16.65
N TYR A 183 -12.14 -17.30 -15.65
CA TYR A 183 -11.99 -17.77 -14.26
C TYR A 183 -12.98 -18.89 -13.96
N ARG A 184 -12.55 -19.89 -13.21
CA ARG A 184 -13.40 -20.99 -12.75
C ARG A 184 -13.16 -21.29 -11.27
N CYS A 185 -14.09 -22.03 -10.69
CA CYS A 185 -13.98 -22.55 -9.34
C CYS A 185 -13.05 -23.77 -9.36
N GLY A 186 -11.87 -23.61 -8.78
CA GLY A 186 -10.85 -24.65 -8.67
C GLY A 186 -10.61 -25.08 -7.24
N VAL A 187 -10.17 -26.32 -7.05
CA VAL A 187 -9.67 -26.79 -5.75
C VAL A 187 -8.20 -26.45 -5.63
N ARG A 188 -7.82 -25.75 -4.55
CA ARG A 188 -6.43 -25.46 -4.18
C ARG A 188 -6.19 -25.82 -2.73
N THR A 189 -4.95 -26.16 -2.39
CA THR A 189 -4.52 -26.21 -1.01
C THR A 189 -4.09 -24.81 -0.62
N ASP A 190 -4.70 -24.24 0.42
CA ASP A 190 -4.28 -22.96 0.97
C ASP A 190 -2.99 -23.09 1.78
N LEU A 191 -2.39 -21.96 2.17
CA LEU A 191 -1.16 -21.95 2.95
C LEU A 191 -1.32 -22.44 4.40
N ASP A 192 -2.55 -22.61 4.87
CA ASP A 192 -2.85 -23.26 6.14
C ASP A 192 -3.08 -24.78 5.97
N THR A 193 -2.82 -25.33 4.78
CA THR A 193 -2.89 -26.74 4.39
C THR A 193 -4.29 -27.33 4.24
N TYR A 194 -5.32 -26.50 4.10
CA TYR A 194 -6.69 -26.93 3.86
C TYR A 194 -7.06 -26.86 2.37
N ALA A 195 -7.93 -27.77 1.92
CA ALA A 195 -8.49 -27.71 0.58
C ALA A 195 -9.60 -26.66 0.51
N GLN A 196 -9.47 -25.71 -0.41
CA GLN A 196 -10.40 -24.62 -0.64
C GLN A 196 -10.92 -24.62 -2.08
N PHE A 197 -12.16 -24.18 -2.24
CA PHE A 197 -12.74 -23.86 -3.54
C PHE A 197 -12.54 -22.38 -3.81
N VAL A 198 -11.69 -22.03 -4.77
CA VAL A 198 -11.35 -20.63 -5.07
C VAL A 198 -11.47 -20.29 -6.54
N CYS A 199 -11.79 -19.02 -6.85
CA CYS A 199 -11.79 -18.50 -8.20
C CYS A 199 -10.38 -18.24 -8.71
N ILE A 200 -9.98 -19.01 -9.73
CA ILE A 200 -8.65 -18.99 -10.34
C ILE A 200 -8.76 -18.92 -11.87
N PRO A 201 -7.72 -18.45 -12.57
CA PRO A 201 -7.62 -18.58 -14.03
C PRO A 201 -7.70 -20.06 -14.47
N ASN A 202 -8.31 -20.31 -15.63
CA ASN A 202 -8.44 -21.65 -16.21
C ASN A 202 -7.17 -22.12 -16.91
#